data_AF-A0A155C3D6-F1
#
_entry.id   AF-A0A155C3D6-F1
#
_cell.length_a   1.000
_cell.length_b   1.000
_cell.length_c   1.000
_cell.angle_alpha   90.00
_cell.angle_beta   90.00
_cell.angle_gamma   90.00
#
_symmetry.space_group_name_H-M   'P 1'
#
loop_
_entity.id
_entity.type
_entity.pdbx_description
1 polymer ?
#
loop_
_entity_poly.entity_id
_entity_poly.type
_entity_poly.pdbx_seq_one_letter_code
_entity_poly.pdbx_strand_id
1 'polypeptide(L)'
;MKARLTCQSLLALSIAALLPAGSALAATTSGGTVNFSGKVVTSACAISAGSANIDVDMGEVRTATLAAAGSEASTAKAFSITLEDCEIADTSASTEDNPIAATTVAITFTGTPDSTDVNSLAAGVNGGAGSAQHVAIRLYDEQGNVVRLGEPAAAIPLRAGANTLNFSAKYYSPLGNATAGDASAVATYTVTYS
;
A
#
# COMPACT_ATOMS: atom_id res chain seq x y z
N MET A 1 -57.09 65.84 -30.07
CA MET A 1 -56.81 64.39 -30.05
C MET A 1 -56.49 63.91 -31.45
N LYS A 2 -55.24 63.50 -31.70
CA LYS A 2 -54.77 62.44 -32.61
C LYS A 2 -53.25 62.63 -32.75
N ALA A 3 -52.53 61.77 -32.05
CA ALA A 3 -51.07 61.70 -32.00
C ALA A 3 -50.49 61.12 -33.29
N ARG A 4 -49.27 61.52 -33.66
CA ARG A 4 -48.29 60.68 -34.36
C ARG A 4 -46.88 61.04 -33.87
N LEU A 5 -46.30 60.10 -33.10
CA LEU A 5 -44.88 60.04 -32.72
C LEU A 5 -44.05 59.62 -33.94
N THR A 6 -42.83 60.16 -34.08
CA THR A 6 -41.72 59.45 -34.73
C THR A 6 -40.38 59.94 -34.16
N CYS A 7 -39.72 59.03 -33.41
CA CYS A 7 -38.32 59.01 -32.95
C CYS A 7 -37.33 59.62 -33.98
N GLN A 8 -36.50 60.63 -33.67
CA GLN A 8 -35.19 60.56 -32.97
C GLN A 8 -34.39 59.28 -33.34
N SER A 9 -33.12 59.28 -33.76
CA SER A 9 -31.98 60.02 -33.20
C SER A 9 -30.67 59.66 -33.96
N LEU A 10 -29.75 60.63 -33.99
CA LEU A 10 -28.28 60.59 -33.85
C LEU A 10 -27.31 60.07 -34.95
N LEU A 11 -26.31 60.94 -35.18
CA LEU A 11 -25.02 60.79 -35.87
C LEU A 11 -24.19 59.60 -35.37
N ALA A 12 -23.40 58.99 -36.26
CA ALA A 12 -22.25 58.18 -35.89
C ALA A 12 -21.02 58.54 -36.74
N LEU A 13 -19.98 59.02 -36.06
CA LEU A 13 -18.63 59.32 -36.52
C LEU A 13 -17.80 58.02 -36.44
N SER A 14 -17.25 57.52 -37.55
CA SER A 14 -16.43 56.29 -37.56
C SER A 14 -15.03 56.54 -38.14
N ILE A 15 -14.09 56.76 -37.22
CA ILE A 15 -12.64 56.71 -37.47
C ILE A 15 -12.24 55.22 -37.45
N ALA A 16 -11.86 54.68 -38.62
CA ALA A 16 -11.35 53.32 -38.73
C ALA A 16 -9.86 53.30 -38.36
N ALA A 17 -9.55 52.91 -37.12
CA ALA A 17 -8.19 52.56 -36.70
C ALA A 17 -7.88 51.12 -37.15
N LEU A 18 -6.92 50.96 -38.07
CA LEU A 18 -6.35 49.64 -38.38
C LEU A 18 -5.47 49.19 -37.22
N LEU A 19 -5.90 48.17 -36.47
CA LEU A 19 -5.02 47.39 -35.60
C LEU A 19 -4.40 46.24 -36.42
N PRO A 20 -3.08 45.98 -36.34
CA PRO A 20 -2.52 44.74 -36.83
C PRO A 20 -2.97 43.60 -35.91
N ALA A 21 -3.65 42.60 -36.48
CA ALA A 21 -3.95 41.35 -35.80
C ALA A 21 -2.64 40.60 -35.55
N GLY A 22 -2.11 40.67 -34.33
CA GLY A 22 -1.05 39.79 -33.88
C GLY A 22 -1.61 38.37 -33.77
N SER A 23 -1.29 37.52 -34.75
CA SER A 23 -1.56 36.10 -34.67
C SER A 23 -0.75 35.52 -33.50
N ALA A 24 -1.41 35.23 -32.39
CA ALA A 24 -0.83 34.46 -31.31
C ALA A 24 -0.53 33.04 -31.83
N LEU A 25 0.70 32.77 -32.23
CA LEU A 25 1.19 31.43 -32.50
C LEU A 25 1.24 30.68 -31.17
N ALA A 26 0.25 29.85 -30.90
CA ALA A 26 0.33 28.90 -29.80
C ALA A 26 1.45 27.90 -30.13
N ALA A 27 2.61 28.08 -29.51
CA ALA A 27 3.73 27.14 -29.60
C ALA A 27 3.39 25.91 -28.76
N THR A 28 2.94 24.83 -29.40
CA THR A 28 2.76 23.54 -28.73
C THR A 28 4.09 22.78 -28.77
N THR A 29 4.66 22.52 -27.60
CA THR A 29 5.82 21.63 -27.43
C THR A 29 5.38 20.17 -27.34
N SER A 30 6.27 19.24 -27.67
CA SER A 30 6.04 17.82 -27.46
C SER A 30 5.77 17.54 -25.98
N GLY A 31 4.58 17.03 -25.66
CA GLY A 31 4.23 16.57 -24.31
C GLY A 31 5.02 15.32 -23.90
N GLY A 32 5.24 15.14 -22.60
CA GLY A 32 5.87 13.96 -22.03
C GLY A 32 4.90 12.77 -21.88
N THR A 33 5.45 11.62 -21.48
CA THR A 33 4.68 10.39 -21.25
C THR A 33 4.27 10.29 -19.78
N VAL A 34 3.00 10.03 -19.51
CA VAL A 34 2.50 9.66 -18.18
C VAL A 34 2.20 8.15 -18.19
N ASN A 35 2.82 7.41 -17.28
CA ASN A 35 2.61 5.97 -17.15
C ASN A 35 1.63 5.70 -16.01
N PHE A 36 0.61 4.88 -16.28
CA PHE A 36 -0.38 4.44 -15.28
C PHE A 36 -0.25 2.94 -15.08
N SER A 37 -0.11 2.50 -13.84
CA SER A 37 -0.06 1.09 -13.44
C SER A 37 -1.11 0.82 -12.38
N GLY A 38 -1.91 -0.22 -12.56
CA GLY A 38 -2.95 -0.62 -11.61
C GLY A 38 -3.49 -2.01 -11.93
N LYS A 39 -4.23 -2.61 -11.00
CA LYS A 39 -4.87 -3.91 -11.17
C LYS A 39 -6.32 -3.80 -10.71
N VAL A 40 -7.25 -4.24 -11.56
CA VAL A 40 -8.66 -4.41 -11.20
C VAL A 40 -8.85 -5.84 -10.70
N VAL A 41 -9.45 -6.00 -9.53
CA VAL A 41 -9.69 -7.31 -8.88
C VAL A 41 -11.17 -7.46 -8.58
N THR A 42 -11.67 -8.70 -8.63
CA THR A 42 -13.05 -9.05 -8.24
C THR A 42 -13.15 -9.48 -6.78
N SER A 43 -12.13 -9.19 -5.97
CA SER A 43 -12.12 -9.51 -4.54
C SER A 43 -13.04 -8.58 -3.76
N ALA A 44 -13.48 -9.02 -2.58
CA ALA A 44 -14.38 -8.26 -1.70
C ALA A 44 -13.83 -6.87 -1.30
N CYS A 45 -12.52 -6.68 -1.36
CA CYS A 45 -11.85 -5.39 -1.21
C CYS A 45 -10.77 -5.19 -2.29
N ALA A 46 -10.48 -3.94 -2.61
CA ALA A 46 -9.27 -3.54 -3.32
C ALA A 46 -8.10 -3.39 -2.33
N ILE A 47 -6.88 -3.76 -2.73
CA ILE A 47 -5.68 -3.46 -1.93
C ILE A 47 -5.25 -2.04 -2.31
N SER A 48 -5.04 -1.17 -1.31
CA SER A 48 -4.58 0.19 -1.58
C SER A 48 -3.24 0.19 -2.33
N ALA A 49 -3.03 1.16 -3.21
CA ALA A 49 -1.79 1.23 -4.01
C ALA A 49 -0.52 1.28 -3.15
N GLY A 50 -0.60 1.91 -1.96
CA GLY A 50 0.50 1.98 -1.00
C GLY A 50 0.73 0.67 -0.21
N SER A 51 -0.25 -0.23 -0.19
CA SER A 51 -0.09 -1.55 0.42
C SER A 51 0.34 -2.62 -0.57
N ALA A 52 0.27 -2.38 -1.88
CA ALA A 52 0.70 -3.33 -2.90
C ALA A 52 2.21 -3.64 -2.81
N ASN A 53 3.02 -2.63 -2.48
CA ASN A 53 4.46 -2.77 -2.20
C ASN A 53 4.77 -2.01 -0.91
N ILE A 54 4.93 -2.75 0.18
CA ILE A 54 5.25 -2.16 1.48
C ILE A 54 6.76 -2.28 1.69
N ASP A 55 7.42 -1.13 1.78
CA ASP A 55 8.81 -1.06 2.24
C ASP A 55 8.82 -0.77 3.74
N VAL A 56 9.41 -1.68 4.52
CA VAL A 56 9.51 -1.56 5.98
C VAL A 56 10.96 -1.27 6.34
N ASP A 57 11.23 -0.03 6.74
CA ASP A 57 12.56 0.35 7.24
C ASP A 57 12.82 -0.31 8.60
N MET A 58 13.54 -1.43 8.54
CA MET A 58 13.95 -2.19 9.72
C MET A 58 15.00 -1.46 10.56
N GLY A 59 15.70 -0.48 9.99
CA GLY A 59 16.82 0.21 10.60
C GLY A 59 17.95 -0.73 11.04
N GLU A 60 18.83 -0.19 11.87
CA GLU A 60 19.97 -0.93 12.41
C GLU A 60 19.67 -1.48 13.81
N VAL A 61 20.19 -2.67 14.10
CA VAL A 61 20.20 -3.27 15.44
C VAL A 61 21.64 -3.63 15.81
N ARG A 62 22.01 -3.41 17.08
CA ARG A 62 23.32 -3.80 17.58
C ARG A 62 23.37 -5.31 17.79
N THR A 63 24.45 -5.95 17.34
CA THR A 63 24.71 -7.38 17.58
C THR A 63 24.66 -7.75 19.07
N ALA A 64 25.04 -6.83 19.96
CA ALA A 64 24.94 -7.02 21.42
C ALA A 64 23.50 -7.26 21.91
N THR A 65 22.49 -6.66 21.26
CA THR A 65 21.07 -6.90 21.56
C THR A 65 20.65 -8.31 21.13
N LEU A 66 21.32 -8.87 20.13
CA LEU A 66 21.06 -10.17 19.54
C LEU A 66 22.09 -11.24 19.97
N ALA A 67 22.77 -11.02 21.10
CA ALA A 67 23.87 -11.88 21.54
C ALA A 67 23.37 -13.21 22.11
N ALA A 68 22.23 -13.21 22.81
CA ALA A 68 21.67 -14.40 23.44
C ALA A 68 20.74 -15.17 22.48
N ALA A 69 20.68 -16.49 22.60
CA ALA A 69 19.69 -17.29 21.87
C ALA A 69 18.26 -16.86 22.23
N GLY A 70 17.39 -16.75 21.23
CA GLY A 70 16.01 -16.30 21.40
C GLY A 70 15.84 -14.80 21.63
N SER A 71 16.90 -14.00 21.47
CA SER A 71 16.81 -12.54 21.64
C SER A 71 16.13 -11.85 20.46
N GLU A 72 15.45 -10.75 20.75
CA GLU A 72 14.76 -9.91 19.78
C GLU A 72 15.25 -8.47 19.88
N ALA A 73 15.19 -7.73 18.77
CA ALA A 73 15.32 -6.28 18.80
C ALA A 73 14.24 -5.67 19.70
N SER A 74 14.64 -4.71 20.54
CA SER A 74 13.70 -4.07 21.47
C SER A 74 12.65 -3.21 20.76
N THR A 75 12.96 -2.70 19.56
CA THR A 75 12.07 -1.86 18.78
C THR A 75 11.39 -2.68 17.69
N ALA A 76 10.06 -2.77 17.76
CA ALA A 76 9.25 -3.30 16.68
C ALA A 76 9.05 -2.25 15.58
N LYS A 77 9.01 -2.71 14.34
CA LYS A 77 8.81 -1.89 13.15
C LYS A 77 7.43 -2.16 12.62
N ALA A 78 6.53 -1.22 12.85
CA ALA A 78 5.13 -1.36 12.48
C ALA A 78 4.95 -1.11 10.98
N PHE A 79 4.05 -1.86 10.37
CA PHE A 79 3.58 -1.65 9.01
C PHE A 79 2.10 -2.02 8.94
N SER A 80 1.41 -1.56 7.89
CA SER A 80 -0.02 -1.80 7.75
C SER A 80 -0.39 -2.16 6.32
N ILE A 81 -1.39 -3.03 6.21
CA ILE A 81 -2.02 -3.39 4.95
C ILE A 81 -3.41 -2.77 4.96
N THR A 82 -3.64 -1.81 4.08
CA THR A 82 -4.94 -1.15 3.92
C THR A 82 -5.68 -1.76 2.74
N LEU A 83 -6.88 -2.23 3.04
CA LEU A 83 -7.90 -2.67 2.08
C LEU A 83 -8.93 -1.55 1.94
N GLU A 84 -9.23 -1.18 0.70
CA GLU A 84 -10.16 -0.13 0.32
C GLU A 84 -11.37 -0.74 -0.39
N ASP A 85 -12.45 0.04 -0.45
CA ASP A 85 -13.69 -0.33 -1.13
C ASP A 85 -14.21 -1.72 -0.73
N CYS A 86 -14.09 -2.07 0.56
CA CYS A 86 -14.67 -3.30 1.07
C CYS A 86 -16.19 -3.18 1.10
N GLU A 87 -16.87 -3.96 0.27
CA GLU A 87 -18.31 -4.16 0.38
C GLU A 87 -18.56 -5.29 1.39
N ILE A 88 -19.34 -5.01 2.43
CA ILE A 88 -19.92 -6.06 3.29
C ILE A 88 -21.35 -6.22 2.81
N ALA A 89 -21.69 -7.34 2.18
CA ALA A 89 -23.06 -7.62 1.81
C ALA A 89 -23.90 -7.69 3.09
N ASP A 90 -25.08 -7.08 3.06
CA ASP A 90 -26.15 -7.38 4.00
C ASP A 90 -26.36 -8.91 4.01
N THR A 91 -26.17 -9.53 5.17
CA THR A 91 -26.23 -10.98 5.40
C THR A 91 -27.61 -11.61 5.13
N SER A 92 -28.55 -10.84 4.58
CA SER A 92 -29.96 -11.20 4.48
C SER A 92 -30.34 -12.06 3.27
N ALA A 93 -29.55 -12.10 2.18
CA ALA A 93 -29.76 -13.08 1.09
C ALA A 93 -28.61 -13.11 0.07
N SER A 94 -27.91 -14.25 -0.04
CA SER A 94 -27.13 -14.56 -1.24
C SER A 94 -28.07 -14.76 -2.43
N THR A 95 -27.87 -14.03 -3.52
CA THR A 95 -28.48 -14.37 -4.81
C THR A 95 -27.36 -14.58 -5.83
N GLU A 96 -27.65 -15.30 -6.93
CA GLU A 96 -26.68 -15.47 -8.03
C GLU A 96 -26.21 -14.13 -8.61
N ASP A 97 -27.03 -13.07 -8.45
CA ASP A 97 -26.74 -11.69 -8.86
C ASP A 97 -26.09 -10.85 -7.74
N ASN A 98 -25.98 -11.37 -6.50
CA ASN A 98 -25.45 -10.67 -5.33
C ASN A 98 -24.82 -11.68 -4.34
N PRO A 99 -23.55 -12.10 -4.56
CA PRO A 99 -22.88 -13.05 -3.69
C PRO A 99 -22.67 -12.45 -2.29
N ILE A 100 -22.77 -13.27 -1.23
CA ILE A 100 -22.44 -12.84 0.14
C ILE A 100 -21.00 -12.35 0.13
N ALA A 101 -20.79 -11.07 0.46
CA ALA A 101 -19.43 -10.56 0.60
C ALA A 101 -18.75 -11.24 1.79
N ALA A 102 -17.44 -11.43 1.67
CA ALA A 102 -16.64 -11.99 2.74
C ALA A 102 -16.83 -11.20 4.04
N THR A 103 -17.02 -11.92 5.13
CA THR A 103 -17.25 -11.34 6.45
C THR A 103 -15.94 -11.11 7.20
N THR A 104 -14.91 -11.85 6.81
CA THR A 104 -13.60 -11.84 7.44
C THR A 104 -12.49 -11.84 6.40
N VAL A 105 -11.32 -11.36 6.82
CA VAL A 105 -10.09 -11.39 6.04
C VAL A 105 -8.96 -11.98 6.87
N ALA A 106 -8.11 -12.78 6.25
CA ALA A 106 -6.88 -13.28 6.84
C ALA A 106 -5.70 -12.99 5.90
N ILE A 107 -4.55 -12.65 6.49
CA ILE A 107 -3.31 -12.42 5.76
C ILE A 107 -2.38 -13.59 5.99
N THR A 108 -1.83 -14.14 4.92
CA THR A 108 -0.78 -15.17 4.98
C THR A 108 0.51 -14.58 4.45
N PHE A 109 1.57 -14.59 5.25
CA PHE A 109 2.91 -14.18 4.80
C PHE A 109 3.69 -15.41 4.35
N THR A 110 4.38 -15.30 3.22
CA THR A 110 5.26 -16.33 2.66
C THR A 110 6.60 -15.70 2.31
N GLY A 111 7.67 -16.48 2.35
CA GLY A 111 9.02 -16.02 2.06
C GLY A 111 10.01 -17.13 2.33
N THR A 112 11.30 -16.87 2.16
CA THR A 112 12.34 -17.85 2.51
C THR A 112 12.40 -17.99 4.03
N PRO A 113 12.10 -19.17 4.60
CA PRO A 113 12.17 -19.38 6.04
C PRO A 113 13.62 -19.41 6.52
N ASP A 114 13.86 -18.94 7.74
CA ASP A 114 15.15 -19.13 8.41
C ASP A 114 15.42 -20.62 8.66
N SER A 115 16.67 -21.03 8.47
CA SER A 115 17.09 -22.43 8.61
C SER A 115 16.95 -22.99 10.04
N THR A 116 16.88 -22.11 11.04
CA THR A 116 16.85 -22.45 12.46
C THR A 116 15.50 -22.11 13.12
N ASP A 117 14.68 -21.27 12.48
CA ASP A 117 13.28 -21.03 12.83
C ASP A 117 12.40 -20.84 11.59
N VAL A 118 11.66 -21.88 11.23
CA VAL A 118 10.81 -21.89 10.02
C VAL A 118 9.68 -20.87 10.04
N ASN A 119 9.35 -20.29 11.19
CA ASN A 119 8.30 -19.27 11.31
C ASN A 119 8.85 -17.84 11.11
N SER A 120 10.16 -17.67 11.01
CA SER A 120 10.80 -16.38 10.77
C SER A 120 11.40 -16.32 9.37
N LEU A 121 11.48 -15.13 8.79
CA LEU A 121 12.10 -14.92 7.49
C LEU A 121 13.61 -14.98 7.65
N ALA A 122 14.28 -15.72 6.76
CA ALA A 122 15.72 -15.68 6.64
C ALA A 122 16.16 -14.25 6.27
N ALA A 123 17.02 -13.65 7.08
CA ALA A 123 17.58 -12.33 6.82
C ALA A 123 18.91 -12.46 6.05
N GLY A 124 19.21 -11.49 5.19
CA GLY A 124 20.46 -11.48 4.41
C GLY A 124 20.48 -12.50 3.27
N VAL A 125 19.33 -13.09 2.91
CA VAL A 125 19.17 -14.04 1.78
C VAL A 125 19.50 -13.44 0.41
N ASN A 126 19.53 -12.11 0.30
CA ASN A 126 19.89 -11.40 -0.92
C ASN A 126 21.37 -10.96 -0.95
N GLY A 127 22.15 -11.15 0.12
CA GLY A 127 23.49 -10.60 0.26
C GLY A 127 24.59 -11.66 0.16
N GLY A 128 25.65 -11.36 -0.58
CA GLY A 128 26.87 -12.16 -0.66
C GLY A 128 27.67 -12.15 0.64
N ALA A 129 29.00 -12.14 0.55
CA ALA A 129 29.92 -12.26 1.70
C ALA A 129 29.76 -11.21 2.85
N GLY A 130 28.80 -10.28 2.77
CA GLY A 130 28.49 -9.25 3.77
C GLY A 130 27.15 -9.42 4.51
N SER A 131 26.45 -10.55 4.38
CA SER A 131 25.19 -10.79 5.10
C SER A 131 25.39 -11.11 6.58
N ALA A 132 24.50 -10.59 7.42
CA ALA A 132 24.42 -10.94 8.83
C ALA A 132 24.10 -12.44 8.98
N GLN A 133 24.70 -13.07 9.97
CA GLN A 133 24.49 -14.47 10.33
C GLN A 133 23.74 -14.55 11.65
N HIS A 134 22.94 -15.61 11.81
CA HIS A 134 22.09 -15.85 12.99
C HIS A 134 21.09 -14.72 13.25
N VAL A 135 20.63 -14.05 12.20
CA VAL A 135 19.59 -13.04 12.25
C VAL A 135 18.46 -13.48 11.33
N ALA A 136 17.23 -13.33 11.83
CA ALA A 136 16.00 -13.54 11.10
C ALA A 136 15.08 -12.33 11.30
N ILE A 137 14.07 -12.18 10.46
CA ILE A 137 12.99 -11.21 10.66
C ILE A 137 11.74 -11.97 11.09
N ARG A 138 11.24 -11.67 12.28
CA ARG A 138 10.02 -12.25 12.81
C ARG A 138 8.87 -11.26 12.71
N LEU A 139 7.72 -11.75 12.27
CA LEU A 139 6.50 -10.98 12.08
C LEU A 139 5.53 -11.19 13.24
N TYR A 140 4.78 -10.15 13.57
CA TYR A 140 3.77 -10.16 14.62
C TYR A 140 2.50 -9.49 14.13
N ASP A 141 1.37 -9.99 14.61
CA ASP A 141 0.06 -9.36 14.41
C ASP A 141 -0.13 -8.17 15.36
N GLU A 142 -1.28 -7.48 15.24
CA GLU A 142 -1.66 -6.36 16.09
C GLU A 142 -1.72 -6.71 17.58
N GLN A 143 -1.97 -7.98 17.92
CA GLN A 143 -2.06 -8.48 19.29
C GLN A 143 -0.68 -8.87 19.85
N GLY A 144 0.36 -8.82 19.02
CA GLY A 144 1.72 -9.22 19.38
C GLY A 144 1.96 -10.73 19.28
N ASN A 145 1.05 -11.50 18.67
CA ASN A 145 1.27 -12.91 18.42
C ASN A 145 2.20 -13.09 17.20
N VAL A 146 3.01 -14.13 17.23
CA VAL A 146 3.90 -14.46 16.10
C VAL A 146 3.06 -14.90 14.90
N VAL A 147 3.28 -14.24 13.77
CA VAL A 147 2.70 -14.62 12.48
C VAL A 147 3.59 -15.68 11.85
N ARG A 148 3.04 -16.88 11.66
CA ARG A 148 3.77 -18.02 11.11
C ARG A 148 3.77 -17.98 9.58
N LEU A 149 4.93 -18.19 8.98
CA LEU A 149 5.06 -18.22 7.52
C LEU A 149 4.26 -19.39 6.93
N GLY A 150 3.53 -19.12 5.84
CA GLY A 150 2.70 -20.10 5.15
C GLY A 150 1.35 -20.39 5.81
N GLU A 151 1.08 -19.82 6.99
CA GLU A 151 -0.20 -19.98 7.69
C GLU A 151 -0.98 -18.66 7.71
N PRO A 152 -2.33 -18.71 7.66
CA PRO A 152 -3.14 -17.52 7.84
C PRO A 152 -2.98 -16.97 9.26
N ALA A 153 -2.71 -15.67 9.36
CA ALA A 153 -2.84 -14.93 10.61
C ALA A 153 -4.30 -14.94 11.09
N ALA A 154 -4.52 -14.47 12.32
CA ALA A 154 -5.85 -14.37 12.90
C ALA A 154 -6.82 -13.63 11.96
N ALA A 155 -7.98 -14.23 11.70
CA ALA A 155 -9.00 -13.65 10.85
C ALA A 155 -9.55 -12.38 11.50
N ILE A 156 -9.66 -11.32 10.71
CA ILE A 156 -10.15 -10.01 11.14
C ILE A 156 -11.52 -9.78 10.50
N PRO A 157 -12.55 -9.40 11.28
CA PRO A 157 -13.84 -9.05 10.71
C PRO A 157 -13.69 -7.82 9.82
N LEU A 158 -14.22 -7.90 8.60
CA LEU A 158 -14.23 -6.79 7.67
C LEU A 158 -15.37 -5.82 8.05
N ARG A 159 -15.12 -4.53 7.86
CA ARG A 159 -16.15 -3.47 7.88
C ARG A 159 -16.33 -2.86 6.50
N ALA A 160 -17.49 -2.24 6.27
CA ALA A 160 -17.74 -1.52 5.03
C ALA A 160 -16.74 -0.34 4.89
N GLY A 161 -16.20 -0.15 3.68
CA GLY A 161 -15.20 0.86 3.38
C GLY A 161 -13.77 0.42 3.71
N ALA A 162 -12.96 1.31 4.31
CA ALA A 162 -11.53 1.06 4.50
C ALA A 162 -11.24 0.21 5.75
N ASN A 163 -10.43 -0.84 5.58
CA ASN A 163 -9.94 -1.73 6.63
C ASN A 163 -8.41 -1.64 6.69
N THR A 164 -7.85 -1.38 7.88
CA THR A 164 -6.40 -1.30 8.07
C THR A 164 -5.98 -2.43 8.99
N LEU A 165 -5.12 -3.31 8.49
CA LEU A 165 -4.57 -4.44 9.23
C LEU A 165 -3.16 -4.08 9.68
N ASN A 166 -2.94 -4.06 11.00
CA ASN A 166 -1.67 -3.67 11.59
C ASN A 166 -0.79 -4.89 11.87
N PHE A 167 0.48 -4.79 11.51
CA PHE A 167 1.50 -5.79 11.76
C PHE A 167 2.77 -5.12 12.26
N SER A 168 3.68 -5.92 12.82
CA SER A 168 5.02 -5.44 13.12
C SER A 168 6.07 -6.50 12.83
N ALA A 169 7.31 -6.04 12.62
CA ALA A 169 8.46 -6.88 12.40
C ALA A 169 9.55 -6.56 13.42
N LYS A 170 10.33 -7.56 13.82
CA LYS A 170 11.54 -7.40 14.63
C LYS A 170 12.67 -8.26 14.07
N TYR A 171 13.90 -7.81 14.27
CA TYR A 171 15.03 -8.73 14.18
C TYR A 171 14.97 -9.73 15.33
N TYR A 172 15.22 -10.99 15.01
CA TYR A 172 15.21 -12.10 15.92
C TYR A 172 16.48 -12.93 15.71
N SER A 173 17.11 -13.37 16.80
CA SER A 173 18.25 -14.28 16.73
C SER A 173 17.90 -15.61 17.40
N PRO A 174 17.52 -16.64 16.62
CA PRO A 174 17.14 -17.94 17.18
C PRO A 174 18.30 -18.57 17.98
N LEU A 175 19.51 -18.52 17.43
CA LEU A 175 20.72 -19.11 18.02
C LEU A 175 21.56 -18.14 18.86
N GLY A 176 21.29 -16.84 18.80
CA GLY A 176 22.16 -15.82 19.38
C GLY A 176 23.42 -15.61 18.53
N ASN A 177 24.39 -14.88 19.09
CA ASN A 177 25.66 -14.56 18.44
C ASN A 177 25.48 -13.99 17.01
N ALA A 178 24.52 -13.07 16.85
CA ALA A 178 24.29 -12.39 15.59
C ALA A 178 25.57 -11.66 15.11
N THR A 179 25.88 -11.78 13.82
CA THR A 179 26.99 -11.03 13.21
C THR A 179 26.48 -9.77 12.52
N ALA A 180 27.36 -8.78 12.37
CA ALA A 180 27.04 -7.60 11.58
C ALA A 180 26.98 -7.96 10.09
N GLY A 181 26.12 -7.26 9.35
CA GLY A 181 25.95 -7.44 7.92
C GLY A 181 24.56 -7.04 7.45
N ASP A 182 24.28 -7.21 6.15
CA ASP A 182 22.93 -7.03 5.61
C ASP A 182 21.97 -8.06 6.20
N ALA A 183 20.80 -7.60 6.62
CA ALA A 183 19.74 -8.42 7.19
C ALA A 183 18.41 -8.19 6.43
N SER A 184 18.49 -7.85 5.14
CA SER A 184 17.32 -7.62 4.32
C SER A 184 16.58 -8.92 4.03
N ALA A 185 15.25 -8.89 4.01
CA ALA A 185 14.42 -10.03 3.63
C ALA A 185 13.23 -9.57 2.79
N VAL A 186 12.64 -10.49 2.05
CA VAL A 186 11.42 -10.25 1.27
C VAL A 186 10.37 -11.26 1.69
N ALA A 187 9.16 -10.76 1.94
CA ALA A 187 7.98 -11.58 2.14
C ALA A 187 6.89 -11.16 1.16
N THR A 188 6.16 -12.16 0.67
CA THR A 188 4.95 -11.99 -0.12
C THR A 188 3.76 -12.27 0.79
N TYR A 189 2.82 -11.34 0.88
CA TYR A 189 1.58 -11.55 1.60
C TYR A 189 0.44 -11.90 0.63
N THR A 190 -0.45 -12.79 1.07
CA THR A 190 -1.67 -13.18 0.35
C THR A 190 -2.86 -12.83 1.22
N VAL A 191 -3.89 -12.25 0.61
CA VAL A 191 -5.14 -11.89 1.27
C VAL A 191 -6.19 -12.97 0.97
N THR A 192 -6.73 -13.59 2.02
CA THR A 192 -7.80 -14.57 1.93
C THR A 192 -9.07 -13.98 2.52
N TYR A 193 -10.16 -14.07 1.76
CA TYR A 193 -11.48 -13.57 2.14
C TYR A 193 -12.39 -14.76 2.49
N SER A 194 -13.15 -14.67 3.58
CA SER A 194 -14.06 -15.74 4.04
C SER A 194 -15.36 -15.22 4.64
#